data_AF-A0A182ND25-F1
#
_entry.id   AF-A0A182ND25-F1
#
_cell.length_a   1.000
_cell.length_b   1.000
_cell.length_c   1.000
_cell.angle_alpha   90.00
_cell.angle_beta   90.00
_cell.angle_gamma   90.00
#
_symmetry.space_group_name_H-M   'P 1'
#
loop_
_entity.id
_entity.type
_entity.pdbx_description
1 polymer ?
#
loop_
_entity_poly.entity_id
_entity_poly.type
_entity_poly.pdbx_seq_one_letter_code
_entity_poly.pdbx_strand_id
1 'polypeptide(L)'
;MPIFQKKFAPKIAPPRTQRLNIGCPPPAEDVYDFRTITLNLVDKQLCFIDGVWMNGLKPSVAGSLPATSGATVNTADDLLRMKRRMKTLEQENNMLQVKLDVLVDLLTENVIELNDIKNQ
;
A
#
# COMPACT_ATOMS: atom_id res chain seq x y z
N MET A 1 55.51 12.78 25.92
CA MET A 1 55.29 13.89 24.97
C MET A 1 54.11 14.76 25.42
N PRO A 2 54.33 16.05 25.76
CA PRO A 2 53.26 16.94 26.23
C PRO A 2 52.83 17.93 25.13
N ILE A 3 52.13 17.46 24.08
CA ILE A 3 51.68 18.32 22.96
C ILE A 3 50.16 18.23 22.64
N PHE A 4 49.43 17.25 23.18
CA PHE A 4 48.02 17.02 22.81
C PHE A 4 46.97 17.46 23.85
N GLN A 5 47.33 18.29 24.83
CA GLN A 5 46.45 18.48 26.00
C GLN A 5 45.24 19.43 25.81
N LYS A 6 45.07 20.11 24.67
CA LYS A 6 43.99 21.13 24.54
C LYS A 6 43.18 21.17 23.24
N LYS A 7 43.43 20.31 22.24
CA LYS A 7 42.68 20.35 20.96
C LYS A 7 41.44 19.44 20.92
N PHE A 8 41.29 18.53 21.88
CA PHE A 8 40.18 17.56 21.91
C PHE A 8 39.28 17.72 23.15
N ALA A 9 39.26 18.91 23.77
CA ALA A 9 38.30 19.19 24.81
C ALA A 9 36.90 19.32 24.19
N PRO A 10 35.88 18.58 24.67
CA PRO A 10 34.50 18.73 24.20
C PRO A 10 34.05 20.17 24.45
N LYS A 11 33.84 20.94 23.39
CA LYS A 11 33.25 22.28 23.52
C LYS A 11 31.77 22.09 23.80
N ILE A 12 31.31 22.57 24.96
CA ILE A 12 29.88 22.62 25.27
C ILE A 12 29.24 23.56 24.25
N ALA A 13 28.33 23.01 23.44
CA ALA A 13 27.58 23.81 22.48
C ALA A 13 26.72 24.83 23.26
N PRO A 14 26.70 26.11 22.84
CA PRO A 14 25.84 27.11 23.47
C PRO A 14 24.37 26.66 23.47
N PRO A 15 23.59 26.96 24.53
CA PRO A 15 22.16 26.68 24.55
C PRO A 15 21.47 27.35 23.36
N ARG A 16 20.67 26.61 22.59
CA ARG A 16 19.81 27.21 21.57
C ARG A 16 18.73 28.04 22.27
N THR A 17 18.92 29.35 22.33
CA THR A 17 18.00 30.30 22.97
C THR A 17 16.76 30.61 22.12
N GLN A 18 16.71 30.16 20.86
CA GLN A 18 15.55 30.37 20.00
C GLN A 18 15.42 29.23 18.99
N ARG A 19 14.25 28.60 18.93
CA ARG A 19 13.85 27.85 17.73
C ARG A 19 13.55 28.90 16.66
N LEU A 20 14.42 29.05 15.68
CA LEU A 20 14.15 29.86 14.50
C LEU A 20 13.06 29.17 13.67
N ASN A 21 11.80 29.27 14.11
CA ASN A 21 10.63 29.05 13.27
C ASN A 21 10.26 30.34 12.52
N ILE A 22 11.24 31.21 12.23
CA ILE A 22 11.05 32.32 11.30
C ILE A 22 11.30 31.73 9.91
N GLY A 23 10.22 31.30 9.25
CA GLY A 23 10.29 30.83 7.86
C GLY A 23 9.78 29.42 7.60
N CYS A 24 9.19 28.74 8.59
CA CYS A 24 8.35 27.58 8.28
C CYS A 24 6.95 28.11 7.97
N PRO A 25 6.50 28.12 6.70
CA PRO A 25 5.13 28.50 6.40
C PRO A 25 4.17 27.58 7.16
N PRO A 26 3.00 28.07 7.59
CA PRO A 26 1.94 27.20 8.07
C PRO A 26 1.73 26.07 7.04
N PRO A 27 1.54 24.81 7.46
CA PRO A 27 1.24 23.73 6.53
C PRO A 27 0.05 24.16 5.66
N ALA A 28 0.31 24.42 4.37
CA ALA A 28 -0.72 24.81 3.41
C ALA A 28 -1.45 23.59 2.83
N GLU A 29 -0.97 22.39 3.16
CA GLU A 29 -1.52 21.14 2.68
C GLU A 29 -2.74 20.78 3.53
N ASP A 30 -3.84 20.51 2.83
CA ASP A 30 -5.04 19.94 3.44
C ASP A 30 -4.63 18.66 4.17
N VAL A 31 -5.07 18.51 5.41
CA VAL A 31 -4.72 17.35 6.24
C VAL A 31 -5.13 16.06 5.51
N TYR A 32 -6.03 16.06 4.53
CA TYR A 32 -6.38 14.87 3.75
C TYR A 32 -5.49 14.56 2.55
N ASP A 33 -4.50 15.39 2.20
CA ASP A 33 -3.61 15.20 1.04
C ASP A 33 -2.59 14.05 1.24
N PHE A 34 -2.42 13.58 2.48
CA PHE A 34 -1.59 12.39 2.76
C PHE A 34 -2.12 11.10 2.11
N ARG A 35 -3.35 11.09 1.59
CA ARG A 35 -3.91 9.93 0.89
C ARG A 35 -3.18 9.63 -0.41
N THR A 36 -2.48 10.61 -0.98
CA THR A 36 -1.78 10.50 -2.25
C THR A 36 -0.34 10.97 -2.11
N ILE A 37 0.54 10.05 -1.73
CA ILE A 37 1.97 10.32 -1.68
C ILE A 37 2.53 10.26 -3.11
N THR A 38 3.08 11.37 -3.59
CA THR A 38 3.68 11.45 -4.92
C THR A 38 5.15 11.84 -4.85
N LEU A 39 5.95 11.34 -5.79
CA LEU A 39 7.38 11.63 -5.92
C LEU A 39 7.65 12.17 -7.33
N ASN A 40 8.06 13.43 -7.40
CA ASN A 40 8.44 14.08 -8.66
C ASN A 40 9.95 13.92 -8.88
N LEU A 41 10.31 13.17 -9.92
CA LEU A 41 11.65 13.05 -10.49
C LEU A 41 11.76 13.98 -11.71
N VAL A 42 12.98 14.15 -12.24
CA VAL A 42 13.26 15.09 -13.34
C VAL A 42 12.38 14.82 -14.58
N ASP A 43 12.11 13.55 -14.89
CA ASP A 43 11.38 13.10 -16.09
C ASP A 43 10.10 12.33 -15.77
N LYS A 44 9.82 12.04 -14.49
CA LYS A 44 8.74 11.12 -14.06
C LYS A 44 8.06 11.62 -12.81
N GLN A 45 6.76 11.36 -12.70
CA GLN A 45 6.04 11.44 -11.44
C GLN A 45 5.72 10.01 -11.02
N LEU A 46 5.88 9.70 -9.73
CA LEU A 46 5.48 8.43 -9.15
C LEU A 46 4.39 8.65 -8.10
N CYS A 47 3.46 7.72 -7.97
CA CYS A 47 2.44 7.68 -6.91
C CYS A 47 2.67 6.44 -6.05
N PHE A 48 2.60 6.59 -4.73
CA PHE A 48 2.73 5.49 -3.79
C PHE A 48 1.35 4.93 -3.45
N ILE A 49 1.07 3.69 -3.87
CA ILE A 49 -0.22 3.02 -3.70
C ILE A 49 0.04 1.62 -3.16
N ASP A 50 -0.64 1.25 -2.07
CA ASP A 50 -0.58 -0.09 -1.47
C ASP A 50 0.85 -0.61 -1.19
N GLY A 51 1.78 0.29 -0.85
CA GLY A 51 3.17 -0.05 -0.52
C GLY A 51 4.15 -0.03 -1.71
N VAL A 52 3.69 0.34 -2.91
CA VAL A 52 4.49 0.30 -4.15
C VAL A 52 4.50 1.67 -4.82
N TRP A 53 5.67 2.10 -5.32
CA TRP A 53 5.79 3.27 -6.18
C TRP A 53 5.42 2.91 -7.62
N MET A 54 4.47 3.64 -8.19
CA MET A 54 3.97 3.44 -9.55
C MET A 54 4.12 4.71 -10.36
N ASN A 55 4.21 4.62 -11.68
CA ASN A 55 4.19 5.81 -12.52
C ASN A 55 2.87 6.57 -12.33
N GLY A 56 2.98 7.83 -11.92
CA GLY A 56 1.85 8.71 -11.70
C GLY A 56 1.12 8.97 -13.01
N LEU A 57 -0.16 8.60 -13.04
CA LEU A 57 -1.10 9.00 -14.08
C LEU A 57 -1.25 10.52 -13.98
N LYS A 58 -0.49 11.28 -14.78
CA LYS A 58 -1.03 12.57 -15.21
C LYS A 58 -2.33 12.25 -15.96
N PRO A 59 -3.48 12.84 -15.60
CA PRO A 59 -4.61 12.88 -16.51
C PRO A 59 -4.06 13.55 -17.77
N SER A 60 -3.91 12.80 -18.86
CA SER A 60 -3.57 13.42 -20.13
C SER A 60 -4.76 14.32 -20.47
N VAL A 61 -4.60 15.61 -20.21
CA VAL A 61 -5.39 16.61 -20.92
C VAL A 61 -5.26 16.26 -22.41
N ALA A 62 -6.42 16.08 -23.04
CA ALA A 62 -6.51 15.66 -24.42
C ALA A 62 -5.54 16.47 -25.30
N GLY A 63 -4.62 15.79 -26.00
CA GLY A 63 -3.88 16.43 -27.09
C GLY A 63 -2.36 16.28 -27.15
N SER A 64 -1.71 15.33 -26.49
CA SER A 64 -0.30 15.03 -26.79
C SER A 64 -0.07 13.54 -27.05
N LEU A 65 0.53 13.28 -28.22
CA LEU A 65 0.84 12.02 -28.89
C LEU A 65 1.47 10.94 -27.98
N PRO A 66 1.35 9.64 -28.35
CA PRO A 66 1.81 8.54 -27.52
C PRO A 66 3.34 8.53 -27.48
N ALA A 67 3.91 8.89 -26.33
CA ALA A 67 5.32 8.67 -26.07
C ALA A 67 5.56 7.16 -26.00
N THR A 68 6.33 6.67 -26.97
CA THR A 68 6.80 5.30 -27.13
C THR A 68 7.63 4.85 -25.92
N SER A 69 6.96 4.27 -24.91
CA SER A 69 7.57 3.41 -23.88
C SER A 69 6.50 2.50 -23.25
N GLY A 70 5.81 1.73 -24.11
CA GLY A 70 4.60 0.98 -23.79
C GLY A 70 4.78 -0.35 -23.05
N ALA A 71 5.63 -0.44 -22.02
CA ALA A 71 5.81 -1.72 -21.30
C ALA A 71 5.84 -1.63 -19.77
N THR A 72 6.04 -0.46 -19.16
CA THR A 72 6.29 -0.36 -17.70
C THR A 72 5.20 0.35 -16.91
N VAL A 73 4.42 1.23 -17.54
CA VAL A 73 3.34 1.98 -16.86
C VAL A 73 2.16 1.05 -16.55
N ASN A 74 1.84 0.10 -17.44
CA ASN A 74 0.72 -0.82 -17.25
C ASN A 74 1.04 -1.95 -16.26
N THR A 75 2.31 -2.33 -16.09
CA THR A 75 2.68 -3.51 -15.30
C THR A 75 2.36 -3.36 -13.82
N ALA A 76 2.59 -2.17 -13.26
CA ALA A 76 2.34 -1.92 -11.84
C ALA A 76 0.84 -1.86 -11.52
N ASP A 77 0.06 -1.19 -12.37
CA ASP A 77 -1.40 -1.16 -12.27
C ASP A 77 -2.01 -2.56 -12.47
N ASP A 78 -1.48 -3.33 -13.43
CA ASP A 78 -1.87 -4.72 -13.66
C ASP A 78 -1.53 -5.62 -12.47
N LEU A 79 -0.37 -5.43 -11.83
CA LEU A 79 0.02 -6.15 -10.61
C LEU A 79 -0.90 -5.83 -9.43
N LEU A 80 -1.27 -4.58 -9.20
CA LEU A 80 -2.22 -4.21 -8.15
C LEU A 80 -3.61 -4.77 -8.42
N ARG A 81 -4.08 -4.65 -9.66
CA ARG A 81 -5.36 -5.24 -10.09
C ARG A 81 -5.36 -6.75 -9.94
N MET A 82 -4.25 -7.42 -10.28
CA MET A 82 -4.04 -8.85 -10.07
C MET A 82 -4.07 -9.19 -8.57
N LYS A 83 -3.36 -8.44 -7.72
CA LYS A 83 -3.32 -8.66 -6.27
C LYS A 83 -4.71 -8.52 -5.64
N ARG A 84 -5.48 -7.51 -6.05
CA ARG A 84 -6.88 -7.34 -5.61
C ARG A 84 -7.74 -8.53 -6.03
N ARG A 85 -7.64 -8.95 -7.30
CA ARG A 85 -8.37 -10.11 -7.82
C ARG A 85 -8.00 -11.40 -7.07
N MET A 86 -6.72 -11.62 -6.79
CA MET A 86 -6.24 -12.77 -6.04
C MET A 86 -6.85 -12.80 -4.63
N LYS A 87 -6.87 -11.67 -3.93
CA LYS A 87 -7.49 -11.56 -2.59
C LYS A 87 -9.00 -11.86 -2.64
N THR A 88 -9.70 -11.34 -3.64
CA THR A 88 -11.14 -11.64 -3.83
C THR A 88 -11.36 -13.13 -4.08
N LEU A 89 -10.57 -13.73 -4.97
CA LEU A 89 -10.67 -15.16 -5.27
C LEU A 89 -10.36 -16.03 -4.05
N GLU A 90 -9.37 -15.66 -3.24
CA GLU A 90 -9.04 -16.35 -1.99
C GLU A 90 -10.22 -16.30 -1.00
N GLN A 91 -10.86 -15.15 -0.85
CA GLN A 91 -12.04 -15.00 0.00
C GLN A 91 -13.24 -15.81 -0.52
N GLU A 92 -13.48 -15.81 -1.82
CA GLU A 92 -14.51 -16.62 -2.45
C GLU A 92 -14.25 -18.12 -2.26
N ASN A 93 -13.00 -18.55 -2.42
CA ASN A 93 -12.60 -19.94 -2.22
C ASN A 93 -12.85 -20.40 -0.77
N ASN A 94 -12.41 -19.61 0.21
CA ASN A 94 -12.66 -19.88 1.62
C ASN A 94 -14.16 -19.97 1.94
N MET A 95 -14.97 -19.07 1.37
CA MET A 95 -16.43 -19.11 1.54
C MET A 95 -17.06 -20.34 0.89
N LEU A 96 -16.58 -20.75 -0.30
CA LEU A 96 -17.05 -21.96 -0.97
C LEU A 96 -16.70 -23.21 -0.15
N GLN A 97 -15.54 -23.25 0.47
CA GLN A 97 -15.15 -24.34 1.35
C GLN A 97 -16.10 -24.47 2.55
N VAL A 98 -16.39 -23.36 3.25
CA VAL A 98 -17.36 -23.36 4.35
C VAL A 98 -18.75 -23.79 3.89
N LYS A 99 -19.20 -23.34 2.70
CA LYS A 99 -20.50 -23.76 2.15
C LYS A 99 -20.54 -25.26 1.86
N LEU A 100 -19.46 -25.83 1.33
CA LEU A 100 -19.37 -27.26 1.09
C LEU A 100 -19.43 -28.05 2.39
N ASP A 101 -18.69 -27.63 3.43
CA ASP A 101 -18.70 -28.29 4.73
C ASP A 101 -20.12 -28.33 5.31
N VAL A 102 -20.83 -27.19 5.31
CA VAL A 102 -22.22 -27.12 5.79
C VAL A 102 -23.16 -27.99 4.96
N LEU A 103 -23.03 -28.01 3.63
CA LEU A 103 -23.88 -28.85 2.78
C LEU A 103 -23.63 -30.34 3.03
N VAL A 104 -22.38 -30.74 3.26
CA VAL A 104 -22.02 -32.13 3.57
C VAL A 104 -22.60 -32.54 4.91
N ASP A 105 -22.53 -31.68 5.94
CA ASP A 105 -23.14 -31.94 7.24
C ASP A 105 -24.66 -32.14 7.12
N LEU A 106 -25.34 -31.23 6.42
CA LEU A 106 -26.80 -31.32 6.20
C LEU A 106 -27.18 -32.57 5.40
N LEU A 107 -26.41 -32.93 4.37
CA LEU A 107 -26.66 -34.16 3.61
C LEU A 107 -26.46 -35.40 4.48
N THR A 108 -25.45 -35.39 5.34
CA THR A 108 -25.17 -36.50 6.26
C THR A 108 -26.32 -36.67 7.25
N GLU A 109 -26.83 -35.58 7.83
CA GLU A 109 -28.01 -35.59 8.71
C GLU A 109 -29.23 -36.17 8.00
N ASN A 110 -29.56 -35.68 6.80
CA ASN A 110 -30.68 -36.19 6.02
C ASN A 110 -30.55 -37.69 5.68
N VAL A 111 -29.34 -38.16 5.38
CA VAL A 111 -29.10 -39.59 5.09
C VAL A 111 -29.32 -40.45 6.34
N ILE A 112 -28.89 -39.97 7.50
CA ILE A 112 -29.12 -40.65 8.78
C ILE A 112 -30.62 -40.74 9.06
N GLU A 113 -31.35 -39.63 8.98
CA GLU A 113 -32.79 -39.58 9.21
C GLU A 113 -33.57 -40.51 8.26
N LEU A 114 -33.24 -40.51 6.97
CA LEU A 114 -33.86 -41.41 5.99
C LEU A 114 -33.58 -42.88 6.27
N ASN A 115 -32.38 -43.20 6.76
CA ASN A 115 -32.03 -44.56 7.12
C ASN A 115 -32.80 -45.01 8.37
N ASP A 116 -32.97 -44.14 9.36
CA ASP A 116 -33.77 -44.44 10.55
C ASP A 116 -35.24 -44.67 10.20
N ILE A 117 -35.83 -43.87 9.30
CA ILE A 117 -37.20 -44.08 8.79
C ILE A 117 -37.32 -45.41 8.05
N LYS A 118 -36.33 -45.77 7.23
CA LYS A 118 -36.34 -47.04 6.47
C LYS A 118 -36.26 -48.27 7.37
N ASN A 119 -35.63 -48.15 8.54
CA ASN A 119 -35.41 -49.25 9.47
C ASN A 119 -36.52 -49.40 10.54
N GLN A 120 -37.54 -48.53 10.52
CA GLN A 120 -38.81 -48.69 11.26
C GLN A 120 -39.83 -49.49 10.45
#